data_AF-A0A970YCN3-F1
#
_entry.id   AF-A0A970YCN3-F1
#
_cell.length_a   1.000
_cell.length_b   1.000
_cell.length_c   1.000
_cell.angle_alpha   90.00
_cell.angle_beta   90.00
_cell.angle_gamma   90.00
#
_symmetry.space_group_name_H-M   'P 1'
#
loop_
_entity.id
_entity.type
_entity.pdbx_description
1 polymer ?
#
loop_
_entity_poly.entity_id
_entity_poly.type
_entity_poly.pdbx_seq_one_letter_code
_entity_poly.pdbx_strand_id
1 'polypeptide(L)'
;MDVSGLLAGLERQPSGEIVVPLQGKLDMSTQGGLAAALDQALEAGAVRVVADFSAVTSMSGAALLPLAVAQARAHKRGVRMAAAAVPVYAQATFRAVWPGEEMPVYASVADALAGQSEVVAPASGSGADGGWAQSLPPVDLSAFPREVPRINVQGQPVCGPASGFGRLWHKVYGAGLPGMQIGPEAVVSEWRDHFGDFWPAGNRMHLGPAGVAPGAPGVITLTVPPGMQLITGIQVAYSGPDSFVFLPVRGHMFCGLIVFGALMAGDGLEAQVQVLVRASDPLWETAMILGGFSQEDQSWFHTLSQLARHLGTATKPRLCASVVDEQRAWSESGGVIFNSAVWSGLYQAAGLLRGLGGRR
;
A
#
# COMPACT_ATOMS: atom_id res chain seq x y z
N MET A 1 -4.01 -14.96 -19.74
CA MET A 1 -5.31 -14.93 -19.04
C MET A 1 -6.24 -14.05 -19.83
N ASP A 2 -7.40 -14.59 -20.15
CA ASP A 2 -8.45 -13.88 -20.88
C ASP A 2 -9.02 -12.76 -20.00
N VAL A 3 -8.77 -11.52 -20.39
CA VAL A 3 -9.21 -10.31 -19.69
C VAL A 3 -10.62 -9.90 -20.11
N SER A 4 -11.20 -10.57 -21.11
CA SER A 4 -12.46 -10.19 -21.75
C SER A 4 -13.69 -10.36 -20.87
N GLY A 5 -13.56 -11.03 -19.71
CA GLY A 5 -14.64 -11.19 -18.74
C GLY A 5 -14.71 -10.12 -17.64
N LEU A 6 -13.72 -9.22 -17.51
CA LEU A 6 -13.60 -8.33 -16.34
C LEU A 6 -14.20 -6.93 -16.54
N LEU A 7 -14.50 -6.55 -17.78
CA LEU A 7 -14.88 -5.18 -18.14
C LEU A 7 -16.00 -5.22 -19.17
N ALA A 8 -17.12 -4.57 -18.88
CA ALA A 8 -17.95 -4.04 -19.96
C ALA A 8 -17.17 -2.88 -20.61
N GLY A 9 -17.33 -2.62 -21.91
CA GLY A 9 -16.55 -1.56 -22.57
C GLY A 9 -16.69 -0.19 -21.88
N LEU A 10 -15.72 0.70 -22.11
CA LEU A 10 -15.75 2.06 -21.57
C LEU A 10 -17.05 2.79 -21.99
N GLU A 11 -17.74 3.40 -21.03
CA GLU A 11 -18.96 4.17 -21.30
C GLU A 11 -18.64 5.66 -21.31
N ARG A 12 -18.76 6.30 -22.48
CA ARG A 12 -18.50 7.73 -22.65
C ARG A 12 -19.77 8.54 -22.41
N GLN A 13 -19.68 9.54 -21.55
CA GLN A 13 -20.76 10.49 -21.30
C GLN A 13 -20.65 11.70 -22.23
N PRO A 14 -21.77 12.31 -22.66
CA PRO A 14 -21.75 13.50 -23.53
C PRO A 14 -21.00 14.69 -22.94
N SER A 15 -20.95 14.80 -21.61
CA SER A 15 -20.27 15.84 -20.84
C SER A 15 -18.75 15.63 -20.69
N GLY A 16 -18.20 14.55 -21.25
CA GLY A 16 -16.76 14.28 -21.32
C GLY A 16 -16.23 13.36 -20.21
N GLU A 17 -17.08 12.86 -19.33
CA GLU A 17 -16.73 11.81 -18.37
C GLU A 17 -16.68 10.43 -19.03
N ILE A 18 -15.87 9.54 -18.47
CA ILE A 18 -15.81 8.14 -18.87
C ILE A 18 -16.05 7.28 -17.64
N VAL A 19 -17.03 6.38 -17.73
CA VAL A 19 -17.29 5.35 -16.73
C VAL A 19 -16.56 4.08 -17.15
N VAL A 20 -15.85 3.49 -16.19
CA VAL A 20 -15.13 2.22 -16.33
C VAL A 20 -15.88 1.19 -15.51
N PRO A 21 -16.78 0.41 -16.13
CA PRO A 21 -17.52 -0.63 -15.41
C PRO A 21 -16.58 -1.78 -15.03
N LEU A 22 -16.45 -2.00 -13.73
CA LEU A 22 -15.68 -3.08 -13.14
C LEU A 22 -16.63 -4.21 -12.74
N GLN A 23 -16.31 -5.44 -13.13
CA GLN A 23 -17.16 -6.58 -12.85
C GLN A 23 -16.39 -7.81 -12.39
N GLY A 24 -17.08 -8.70 -11.67
CA GLY A 24 -16.51 -9.96 -11.22
C GLY A 24 -15.50 -9.79 -10.08
N LYS A 25 -14.40 -10.57 -10.14
CA LYS A 25 -13.40 -10.64 -9.07
C LYS A 25 -12.22 -9.68 -9.35
N LEU A 26 -11.97 -8.76 -8.44
CA LEU A 26 -10.81 -7.86 -8.46
C LEU A 26 -9.75 -8.35 -7.48
N ASP A 27 -8.71 -9.03 -7.97
CA ASP A 27 -7.70 -9.70 -7.16
C ASP A 27 -6.31 -9.67 -7.83
N MET A 28 -5.31 -10.34 -7.25
CA MET A 28 -3.95 -10.41 -7.82
C MET A 28 -3.92 -10.86 -9.29
N SER A 29 -4.82 -11.76 -9.71
CA SER A 29 -4.86 -12.29 -11.07
C SER A 29 -5.48 -11.32 -12.08
N THR A 30 -6.31 -10.38 -11.61
CA THR A 30 -7.06 -9.45 -12.48
C THR A 30 -6.52 -8.02 -12.46
N GLN A 31 -5.51 -7.73 -11.64
CA GLN A 31 -4.83 -6.42 -11.57
C GLN A 31 -4.39 -5.89 -12.94
N GLY A 32 -3.81 -6.74 -13.80
CA GLY A 32 -3.33 -6.32 -15.12
C GLY A 32 -4.46 -5.84 -16.03
N GLY A 33 -5.63 -6.47 -15.96
CA GLY A 33 -6.82 -6.05 -16.68
C GLY A 33 -7.41 -4.76 -16.17
N LEU A 34 -7.50 -4.62 -14.84
CA LEU A 34 -7.92 -3.39 -14.19
C LEU A 34 -7.02 -2.20 -14.58
N ALA A 35 -5.70 -2.38 -14.56
CA ALA A 35 -4.74 -1.36 -14.97
C ALA A 35 -4.95 -0.94 -16.44
N ALA A 36 -5.09 -1.90 -17.36
CA ALA A 36 -5.30 -1.63 -18.77
C ALA A 36 -6.61 -0.86 -19.04
N ALA A 37 -7.69 -1.18 -18.32
CA ALA A 37 -8.98 -0.49 -18.43
C ALA A 37 -8.87 0.98 -18.06
N LEU A 38 -8.24 1.24 -16.91
CA LEU A 38 -8.06 2.58 -16.37
C LEU A 38 -7.14 3.40 -17.27
N ASP A 39 -6.07 2.80 -17.78
CA ASP A 39 -5.17 3.47 -18.73
C ASP A 39 -5.89 3.84 -20.03
N GLN A 40 -6.70 2.92 -20.58
CA GLN A 40 -7.50 3.19 -21.76
C GLN A 40 -8.48 4.36 -21.54
N ALA A 41 -9.12 4.44 -20.37
CA ALA A 41 -10.01 5.54 -20.02
C ALA A 41 -9.29 6.88 -19.88
N LEU A 42 -8.07 6.88 -19.32
CA LEU A 42 -7.26 8.09 -19.18
C LEU A 42 -6.68 8.58 -20.52
N GLU A 43 -6.34 7.67 -21.44
CA GLU A 43 -5.87 8.00 -22.78
C GLU A 43 -6.99 8.49 -23.70
N ALA A 44 -8.23 8.14 -23.37
CA ALA A 44 -9.43 8.52 -24.10
C ALA A 44 -9.85 10.00 -23.95
N GLY A 45 -9.08 10.82 -23.21
CA GLY A 45 -9.26 12.27 -23.10
C GLY A 45 -10.40 12.70 -22.18
N ALA A 46 -10.75 11.90 -21.17
CA ALA A 46 -11.83 12.21 -20.23
C ALA A 46 -11.51 13.43 -19.36
N VAL A 47 -12.54 14.22 -19.00
CA VAL A 47 -12.41 15.25 -17.94
C VAL A 47 -12.50 14.64 -16.53
N ARG A 48 -13.18 13.48 -16.42
CA ARG A 48 -13.30 12.66 -15.22
C ARG A 48 -13.40 11.20 -15.60
N VAL A 49 -12.71 10.33 -14.87
CA VAL A 49 -12.87 8.87 -14.94
C VAL A 49 -13.60 8.39 -13.69
N VAL A 50 -14.68 7.64 -13.85
CA VAL A 50 -15.44 7.02 -12.76
C VAL A 50 -15.23 5.51 -12.81
N ALA A 51 -14.56 4.94 -11.82
CA ALA A 51 -14.48 3.49 -11.64
C ALA A 51 -15.78 3.00 -10.99
N ASP A 52 -16.58 2.22 -11.72
CA ASP A 52 -17.86 1.71 -11.24
C ASP A 52 -17.70 0.28 -10.70
N PHE A 53 -17.93 0.11 -9.39
CA PHE A 53 -17.83 -1.16 -8.69
C PHE A 53 -19.17 -1.90 -8.58
N SER A 54 -20.24 -1.41 -9.21
CA SER A 54 -21.61 -1.95 -9.06
C SER A 54 -21.75 -3.43 -9.40
N ALA A 55 -20.93 -3.95 -10.32
CA ALA A 55 -20.92 -5.34 -10.76
C ALA A 55 -19.76 -6.18 -10.18
N VAL A 56 -19.01 -5.65 -9.21
CA VAL A 56 -17.90 -6.36 -8.55
C VAL A 56 -18.47 -7.38 -7.56
N THR A 57 -18.15 -8.65 -7.77
CA THR A 57 -18.62 -9.77 -6.94
C THR A 57 -17.69 -10.04 -5.76
N SER A 58 -16.40 -9.74 -5.90
CA SER A 58 -15.42 -9.85 -4.81
C SER A 58 -14.19 -9.00 -5.10
N MET A 59 -13.55 -8.50 -4.04
CA MET A 59 -12.41 -7.58 -4.16
C MET A 59 -11.37 -7.83 -3.07
N SER A 60 -10.12 -8.06 -3.45
CA SER A 60 -8.96 -8.11 -2.55
C SER A 60 -8.18 -6.79 -2.55
N GLY A 61 -7.28 -6.63 -1.58
CA GLY A 61 -6.44 -5.43 -1.47
C GLY A 61 -5.54 -5.18 -2.67
N ALA A 62 -5.30 -6.21 -3.50
CA ALA A 62 -4.57 -6.09 -4.75
C ALA A 62 -5.18 -5.04 -5.71
N ALA A 63 -6.50 -4.81 -5.65
CA ALA A 63 -7.17 -3.81 -6.48
C ALA A 63 -6.71 -2.36 -6.20
N LEU A 64 -6.20 -2.07 -4.99
CA LEU A 64 -5.78 -0.71 -4.61
C LEU A 64 -4.63 -0.18 -5.47
N LEU A 65 -3.70 -1.05 -5.86
CA LEU A 65 -2.50 -0.65 -6.58
C LEU A 65 -2.78 -0.09 -7.99
N PRO A 66 -3.48 -0.80 -8.90
CA PRO A 66 -3.80 -0.26 -10.22
C PRO A 66 -4.69 0.99 -10.15
N LEU A 67 -5.59 1.09 -9.16
CA LEU A 67 -6.37 2.30 -8.91
C LEU A 67 -5.48 3.48 -8.52
N ALA A 68 -4.50 3.27 -7.63
CA ALA A 68 -3.62 4.34 -7.18
C ALA A 68 -2.63 4.78 -8.28
N VAL A 69 -2.17 3.84 -9.12
CA VAL A 69 -1.39 4.17 -10.32
C VAL A 69 -2.22 5.01 -11.29
N ALA A 70 -3.47 4.61 -11.55
CA ALA A 70 -4.37 5.36 -12.43
C ALA A 70 -4.68 6.75 -11.87
N GLN A 71 -4.94 6.88 -10.57
CA GLN A 71 -5.20 8.15 -9.90
C GLN A 71 -4.02 9.12 -10.07
N ALA A 72 -2.79 8.66 -9.82
CA ALA A 72 -1.60 9.49 -10.00
C ALA A 72 -1.40 9.92 -11.47
N ARG A 73 -1.67 9.02 -12.43
CA ARG A 73 -1.62 9.34 -13.86
C ARG A 73 -2.73 10.31 -14.28
N ALA A 74 -3.91 10.20 -13.68
CA ALA A 74 -5.03 11.11 -13.88
C ALA A 74 -4.68 12.52 -13.40
N HIS A 75 -4.15 12.64 -12.18
CA HIS A 75 -3.68 13.89 -11.59
C HIS A 75 -2.64 14.59 -12.50
N LYS A 76 -1.63 13.86 -12.98
CA LYS A 76 -0.62 14.39 -13.93
C LYS A 76 -1.23 14.93 -15.23
N ARG A 77 -2.36 14.36 -15.67
CA ARG A 77 -3.10 14.75 -16.88
C ARG A 77 -4.17 15.81 -16.61
N GLY A 78 -4.37 16.24 -15.37
CA GLY A 78 -5.47 17.13 -14.98
C GLY A 78 -6.86 16.48 -15.08
N VAL A 79 -6.91 15.14 -15.08
CA VAL A 79 -8.13 14.34 -15.13
C VAL A 79 -8.55 14.00 -13.71
N ARG A 80 -9.82 14.24 -13.36
CA ARG A 80 -10.35 13.84 -12.05
C ARG A 80 -10.66 12.35 -12.03
N MET A 81 -10.44 11.67 -10.91
CA MET A 81 -10.83 10.29 -10.74
C MET A 81 -11.86 10.17 -9.60
N ALA A 82 -12.79 9.24 -9.73
CA ALA A 82 -13.80 8.95 -8.73
C ALA A 82 -14.08 7.45 -8.68
N ALA A 83 -14.53 6.96 -7.52
CA ALA A 83 -15.02 5.60 -7.37
C ALA A 83 -16.52 5.64 -7.06
N ALA A 84 -17.30 4.80 -7.74
CA ALA A 84 -18.75 4.69 -7.55
C ALA A 84 -19.11 3.27 -7.08
N ALA A 85 -20.09 3.16 -6.20
CA ALA A 85 -20.62 1.89 -5.70
C ALA A 85 -19.54 0.97 -5.07
N VAL A 86 -18.51 1.55 -4.45
CA VAL A 86 -17.47 0.78 -3.75
C VAL A 86 -18.13 -0.08 -2.65
N PRO A 87 -17.84 -1.39 -2.58
CA PRO A 87 -18.41 -2.26 -1.56
C PRO A 87 -18.19 -1.72 -0.15
N VAL A 88 -19.24 -1.76 0.69
CA VAL A 88 -19.25 -1.13 2.03
C VAL A 88 -18.03 -1.54 2.87
N TYR A 89 -17.64 -2.81 2.81
CA TYR A 89 -16.51 -3.37 3.56
C TYR A 89 -15.15 -2.72 3.23
N ALA A 90 -14.98 -2.09 2.07
CA ALA A 90 -13.72 -1.51 1.60
C ALA A 90 -13.68 0.03 1.67
N GLN A 91 -14.83 0.69 1.88
CA GLN A 91 -14.94 2.15 1.79
C GLN A 91 -14.04 2.89 2.79
N ALA A 92 -13.87 2.35 3.99
CA ALA A 92 -13.00 2.94 5.01
C ALA A 92 -11.53 2.97 4.54
N THR A 93 -11.05 1.88 3.93
CA THR A 93 -9.72 1.81 3.35
C THR A 93 -9.56 2.75 2.17
N PHE A 94 -10.54 2.82 1.26
CA PHE A 94 -10.49 3.75 0.12
C PHE A 94 -10.30 5.19 0.59
N ARG A 95 -11.08 5.65 1.57
CA ARG A 95 -10.93 7.02 2.12
C ARG A 95 -9.58 7.25 2.82
N ALA A 96 -8.97 6.20 3.36
CA ALA A 96 -7.66 6.30 4.00
C ALA A 96 -6.50 6.34 2.99
N VAL A 97 -6.64 5.64 1.85
CA VAL A 97 -5.66 5.64 0.76
C VAL A 97 -5.75 6.94 -0.06
N TRP A 98 -6.96 7.44 -0.29
CA TRP A 98 -7.25 8.68 -1.02
C TRP A 98 -8.04 9.65 -0.13
N PRO A 99 -7.35 10.36 0.79
CA PRO A 99 -8.01 11.37 1.62
C PRO A 99 -8.41 12.59 0.79
N GLY A 100 -9.53 13.22 1.14
CA GLY A 100 -10.03 14.42 0.46
C GLY A 100 -10.51 14.14 -0.96
N GLU A 101 -10.25 15.06 -1.89
CA GLU A 101 -10.77 15.01 -3.27
C GLU A 101 -9.91 14.17 -4.24
N GLU A 102 -8.89 13.46 -3.76
CA GLU A 102 -7.93 12.72 -4.60
C GLU A 102 -8.60 11.60 -5.42
N MET A 103 -9.54 10.87 -4.79
CA MET A 103 -10.43 9.91 -5.44
C MET A 103 -11.70 9.73 -4.60
N PRO A 104 -12.66 10.67 -4.67
CA PRO A 104 -13.91 10.61 -3.92
C PRO A 104 -14.69 9.31 -4.17
N VAL A 105 -15.37 8.85 -3.12
CA VAL A 105 -16.23 7.65 -3.15
C VAL A 105 -17.69 8.07 -3.13
N TYR A 106 -18.44 7.67 -4.17
CA TYR A 106 -19.86 7.96 -4.37
C TYR A 106 -20.71 6.70 -4.24
N ALA A 107 -21.98 6.87 -3.85
CA ALA A 107 -22.90 5.75 -3.65
C ALA A 107 -23.26 5.06 -4.97
N SER A 108 -23.36 5.84 -6.05
CA SER A 108 -23.68 5.35 -7.38
C SER A 108 -22.91 6.12 -8.47
N VAL A 109 -22.93 5.58 -9.69
CA VAL A 109 -22.40 6.26 -10.89
C VAL A 109 -23.14 7.58 -11.14
N ALA A 110 -24.46 7.59 -10.94
CA ALA A 110 -25.26 8.81 -11.12
C ALA A 110 -24.81 9.94 -10.17
N ASP A 111 -24.53 9.62 -8.90
CA ASP A 111 -24.03 10.61 -7.93
C ASP A 111 -22.63 11.10 -8.32
N ALA A 112 -21.76 10.18 -8.76
CA ALA A 112 -20.41 10.51 -9.21
C ALA A 112 -20.39 11.43 -10.44
N LEU A 113 -21.33 11.24 -11.38
CA LEU A 113 -21.48 12.08 -12.56
C LEU A 113 -22.13 13.42 -12.23
N ALA A 114 -23.10 13.45 -11.31
CA ALA A 114 -23.75 14.67 -10.86
C ALA A 114 -22.86 15.54 -9.95
N GLY A 115 -21.77 14.98 -9.41
CA GLY A 115 -20.91 15.65 -8.44
C GLY A 115 -21.61 15.93 -7.11
N GLN A 116 -22.66 15.16 -6.79
CA GLN A 116 -23.43 15.28 -5.55
C GLN A 116 -22.73 14.55 -4.40
N SER A 117 -23.01 14.96 -3.15
CA SER A 117 -22.27 14.58 -1.93
C SER A 117 -21.66 13.16 -1.94
N GLU A 118 -20.37 13.10 -1.59
CA GLU A 118 -19.68 11.84 -1.27
C GLU A 118 -20.49 11.00 -0.28
N VAL A 119 -20.26 9.68 -0.29
CA VAL A 119 -20.87 8.78 0.70
C VAL A 119 -20.45 9.23 2.11
N VAL A 120 -21.38 9.88 2.81
CA VAL A 120 -21.30 10.05 4.26
C VAL A 120 -21.53 8.68 4.88
N ALA A 121 -20.56 8.22 5.67
CA ALA A 121 -20.50 6.85 6.18
C ALA A 121 -21.84 6.35 6.75
N PRO A 122 -22.29 5.13 6.40
CA PRO A 122 -23.15 4.36 7.30
C PRO A 122 -22.31 3.84 8.47
N ALA A 123 -22.96 3.74 9.64
CA ALA A 123 -22.42 3.07 10.81
C ALA A 123 -22.09 1.60 10.49
N SER A 124 -20.91 1.16 10.94
CA SER A 124 -20.53 -0.23 11.22
C SER A 124 -21.48 -1.30 10.68
N GLY A 125 -21.26 -1.71 9.43
CA GLY A 125 -21.85 -2.93 8.89
C GLY A 125 -20.93 -4.10 9.21
N SER A 126 -21.41 -5.09 9.96
CA SER A 126 -20.74 -6.39 10.12
C SER A 126 -20.89 -7.20 8.83
N GLY A 127 -20.24 -6.74 7.76
CA GLY A 127 -20.03 -7.52 6.54
C GLY A 127 -18.77 -8.36 6.72
N ALA A 128 -18.93 -9.52 7.36
CA ALA A 128 -17.90 -10.55 7.36
C ALA A 128 -17.75 -11.07 5.92
N ASP A 129 -16.79 -10.48 5.20
CA ASP A 129 -16.03 -11.04 4.07
C ASP A 129 -14.83 -10.08 3.87
N GLY A 130 -13.92 -9.96 4.84
CA GLY A 130 -13.16 -11.03 5.50
C GLY A 130 -11.66 -10.68 5.53
N GLY A 131 -11.27 -9.55 4.93
CA GLY A 131 -9.89 -9.05 4.94
C GLY A 131 -9.70 -7.54 4.91
N TRP A 132 -10.74 -6.71 4.89
CA TRP A 132 -10.60 -5.25 4.80
C TRP A 132 -10.65 -4.56 6.16
N ALA A 133 -9.78 -3.57 6.37
CA ALA A 133 -9.81 -2.73 7.56
C ALA A 133 -11.10 -1.89 7.58
N GLN A 134 -11.95 -2.12 8.59
CA GLN A 134 -13.21 -1.37 8.75
C GLN A 134 -12.99 0.07 9.24
N SER A 135 -11.81 0.35 9.78
CA SER A 135 -11.33 1.69 10.12
C SER A 135 -9.81 1.71 10.11
N LEU A 136 -9.23 2.88 9.86
CA LEU A 136 -7.79 3.15 9.93
C LEU A 136 -7.55 4.44 10.71
N PRO A 137 -7.86 4.46 12.03
CA PRO A 137 -7.63 5.64 12.87
C PRO A 137 -6.13 5.93 13.01
N PRO A 138 -5.74 7.07 13.60
CA PRO A 138 -4.37 7.27 14.05
C PRO A 138 -3.91 6.08 14.92
N VAL A 139 -2.67 5.64 14.71
CA VAL A 139 -2.18 4.38 15.30
C VAL A 139 -2.28 4.36 16.82
N ASP A 140 -2.83 3.29 17.37
CA ASP A 140 -2.79 2.98 18.79
C ASP A 140 -1.94 1.74 19.09
N LEU A 141 -0.88 1.93 19.88
CA LEU A 141 0.00 0.84 20.32
C LEU A 141 -0.29 0.43 21.78
N SER A 142 -1.44 0.80 22.36
CA SER A 142 -1.79 0.46 23.76
C SER A 142 -1.65 -1.03 24.09
N ALA A 143 -1.97 -1.91 23.13
CA ALA A 143 -1.84 -3.36 23.25
C ALA A 143 -0.41 -3.91 23.04
N PHE A 144 0.56 -3.07 22.66
CA PHE A 144 1.94 -3.49 22.45
C PHE A 144 2.72 -3.54 23.76
N PRO A 145 3.71 -4.47 23.87
CA PRO A 145 4.66 -4.45 24.96
C PRO A 145 5.35 -3.08 25.14
N ARG A 146 5.82 -2.80 26.37
CA ARG A 146 6.39 -1.48 26.71
C ARG A 146 7.74 -1.21 26.04
N GLU A 147 8.47 -2.27 25.71
CA GLU A 147 9.75 -2.26 25.04
C GLU A 147 9.66 -1.87 23.56
N VAL A 148 8.48 -1.96 22.95
CA VAL A 148 8.28 -1.54 21.55
C VAL A 148 8.29 -0.02 21.49
N PRO A 149 9.18 0.59 20.67
CA PRO A 149 9.32 2.03 20.61
C PRO A 149 8.11 2.71 19.94
N ARG A 150 7.72 3.88 20.46
CA ARG A 150 6.47 4.57 20.08
C ARG A 150 6.67 5.92 19.38
N ILE A 151 7.88 6.48 19.44
CA ILE A 151 8.18 7.90 19.16
C ILE A 151 7.67 8.44 17.81
N ASN A 152 7.70 7.63 16.76
CA ASN A 152 7.30 8.03 15.40
C ASN A 152 6.00 7.37 14.93
N VAL A 153 5.32 6.62 15.79
CA VAL A 153 4.25 5.72 15.37
C VAL A 153 2.95 6.00 16.11
N GLN A 154 2.98 6.09 17.44
CA GLN A 154 1.77 6.33 18.22
C GLN A 154 1.10 7.64 17.78
N GLY A 155 -0.21 7.56 17.52
CA GLY A 155 -1.05 8.70 17.14
C GLY A 155 -0.81 9.22 15.73
N GLN A 156 0.01 8.55 14.90
CA GLN A 156 0.20 8.96 13.50
C GLN A 156 -0.89 8.35 12.61
N PRO A 157 -1.48 9.13 11.67
CA PRO A 157 -2.36 8.60 10.65
C PRO A 157 -1.57 7.84 9.57
N VAL A 158 -2.27 7.06 8.74
CA VAL A 158 -1.67 6.48 7.53
C VAL A 158 -1.30 7.58 6.51
N CYS A 159 -0.34 7.28 5.64
CA CYS A 159 0.11 8.14 4.55
C CYS A 159 -0.01 7.40 3.21
N GLY A 160 -1.04 7.74 2.43
CA GLY A 160 -1.33 7.12 1.14
C GLY A 160 -0.46 7.65 -0.02
N PRO A 161 -0.58 7.09 -1.24
CA PRO A 161 0.26 7.43 -2.40
C PRO A 161 0.14 8.88 -2.91
N ALA A 162 -1.02 9.52 -2.67
CA ALA A 162 -1.27 10.92 -3.00
C ALA A 162 -0.61 11.88 -1.99
N SER A 163 -0.29 11.39 -0.79
CA SER A 163 0.42 12.14 0.24
C SER A 163 1.94 11.97 0.07
N GLY A 164 2.72 12.97 0.45
CA GLY A 164 4.19 12.91 0.43
C GLY A 164 4.86 13.60 -0.76
N PHE A 165 6.16 13.85 -0.59
CA PHE A 165 6.92 14.81 -1.38
C PHE A 165 7.54 14.27 -2.68
N GLY A 166 8.13 13.08 -2.67
CA GLY A 166 9.03 12.60 -3.73
C GLY A 166 8.35 12.20 -5.05
N ARG A 167 9.15 11.69 -5.98
CA ARG A 167 8.64 10.99 -7.18
C ARG A 167 7.86 9.74 -6.76
N LEU A 168 6.78 9.41 -7.49
CA LEU A 168 6.01 8.18 -7.25
C LEU A 168 6.59 7.03 -8.05
N TRP A 169 7.11 6.03 -7.34
CA TRP A 169 7.68 4.82 -7.89
C TRP A 169 6.70 3.66 -7.78
N HIS A 170 6.56 2.90 -8.85
CA HIS A 170 5.91 1.60 -8.87
C HIS A 170 6.96 0.52 -9.11
N LYS A 171 7.15 -0.37 -8.14
CA LYS A 171 8.11 -1.46 -8.18
C LYS A 171 7.39 -2.79 -7.93
N VAL A 172 7.63 -3.78 -8.78
CA VAL A 172 7.16 -5.15 -8.60
C VAL A 172 8.37 -6.06 -8.45
N TYR A 173 8.52 -6.62 -7.27
CA TYR A 173 9.48 -7.66 -6.96
C TYR A 173 8.78 -9.01 -7.09
N GLY A 174 9.33 -9.92 -7.89
CA GLY A 174 8.76 -11.24 -8.12
C GLY A 174 9.74 -12.36 -7.79
N ALA A 175 9.24 -13.45 -7.22
CA ALA A 175 9.98 -14.66 -6.94
C ALA A 175 9.17 -15.87 -7.44
N GLY A 176 9.63 -16.47 -8.54
CA GLY A 176 9.05 -17.70 -9.05
C GLY A 176 9.32 -18.86 -8.08
N LEU A 177 8.29 -19.68 -7.83
CA LEU A 177 8.30 -20.81 -6.91
C LEU A 177 8.13 -22.13 -7.68
N PRO A 178 9.16 -22.59 -8.41
CA PRO A 178 9.05 -23.74 -9.30
C PRO A 178 8.79 -25.04 -8.54
N GLY A 179 8.01 -25.93 -9.14
CA GLY A 179 7.72 -27.27 -8.62
C GLY A 179 6.78 -27.33 -7.42
N MET A 180 6.30 -26.19 -6.92
CA MET A 180 5.36 -26.12 -5.81
C MET A 180 3.99 -26.70 -6.19
N GLN A 181 3.44 -27.52 -5.30
CA GLN A 181 2.09 -28.12 -5.43
C GLN A 181 1.05 -27.41 -4.54
N ILE A 182 1.40 -26.22 -4.04
CA ILE A 182 0.51 -25.38 -3.23
C ILE A 182 -0.05 -24.24 -4.09
N GLY A 183 -1.23 -23.73 -3.71
CA GLY A 183 -1.82 -22.57 -4.36
C GLY A 183 -1.27 -21.24 -3.83
N PRO A 184 -1.56 -20.12 -4.52
CA PRO A 184 -1.23 -18.78 -4.06
C PRO A 184 -1.67 -18.51 -2.61
N GLU A 185 -2.85 -18.98 -2.24
CA GLU A 185 -3.45 -18.74 -0.93
C GLU A 185 -2.62 -19.33 0.21
N ALA A 186 -2.03 -20.51 -0.01
CA ALA A 186 -1.14 -21.16 0.95
C ALA A 186 0.18 -20.40 1.11
N VAL A 187 0.76 -19.89 0.01
CA VAL A 187 1.96 -19.05 0.05
C VAL A 187 1.71 -17.79 0.89
N VAL A 188 0.58 -17.13 0.65
CA VAL A 188 0.26 -15.88 1.35
C VAL A 188 -0.07 -16.15 2.82
N SER A 189 -0.74 -17.27 3.13
CA SER A 189 -0.95 -17.70 4.51
C SER A 189 0.37 -17.88 5.26
N GLU A 190 1.28 -18.67 4.70
CA GLU A 190 2.60 -18.90 5.28
C GLU A 190 3.37 -17.60 5.46
N TRP A 191 3.27 -16.71 4.46
CA TRP A 191 3.94 -15.42 4.52
C TRP A 191 3.38 -14.50 5.60
N ARG A 192 2.06 -14.46 5.80
CA ARG A 192 1.46 -13.65 6.88
C ARG A 192 1.87 -14.16 8.25
N ASP A 193 1.83 -15.46 8.45
CA ASP A 193 2.09 -16.09 9.75
C ASP A 193 3.56 -15.91 10.17
N HIS A 194 4.47 -15.89 9.19
CA HIS A 194 5.92 -15.75 9.39
C HIS A 194 6.49 -14.41 8.90
N PHE A 195 5.65 -13.37 8.74
CA PHE A 195 6.05 -12.15 8.05
C PHE A 195 7.32 -11.51 8.62
N GLY A 196 7.45 -11.48 9.96
CA GLY A 196 8.61 -10.90 10.65
C GLY A 196 9.91 -11.70 10.51
N ASP A 197 9.83 -12.99 10.18
CA ASP A 197 10.97 -13.91 10.16
C ASP A 197 11.83 -13.77 8.91
N PHE A 198 11.26 -13.22 7.83
CA PHE A 198 11.92 -13.11 6.53
C PHE A 198 12.68 -11.79 6.33
N TRP A 199 12.84 -10.98 7.38
CA TRP A 199 13.48 -9.67 7.28
C TRP A 199 15.01 -9.77 7.39
N PRO A 200 15.76 -8.85 6.73
CA PRO A 200 17.21 -8.78 6.90
C PRO A 200 17.63 -8.63 8.37
N ALA A 201 18.80 -9.17 8.71
CA ALA A 201 19.36 -9.06 10.06
C ALA A 201 19.46 -7.60 10.51
N GLY A 202 19.05 -7.34 11.77
CA GLY A 202 18.98 -5.99 12.35
C GLY A 202 17.63 -5.29 12.15
N ASN A 203 16.87 -5.69 11.13
CA ASN A 203 15.54 -5.16 10.89
C ASN A 203 14.48 -6.02 11.58
N ARG A 204 13.44 -5.38 12.11
CA ARG A 204 12.32 -6.06 12.77
C ARG A 204 11.00 -5.39 12.45
N MET A 205 9.99 -6.21 12.23
CA MET A 205 8.58 -5.82 12.28
C MET A 205 8.02 -6.28 13.63
N HIS A 206 7.59 -5.34 14.46
CA HIS A 206 6.87 -5.63 15.70
C HIS A 206 5.38 -5.58 15.37
N LEU A 207 4.72 -6.73 15.46
CA LEU A 207 3.27 -6.86 15.31
C LEU A 207 2.65 -7.08 16.68
N GLY A 208 1.43 -6.56 16.86
CA GLY A 208 0.64 -6.80 18.06
C GLY A 208 0.09 -8.23 18.07
N PRO A 209 -0.68 -8.61 19.12
CA PRO A 209 -1.31 -9.94 19.21
C PRO A 209 -2.20 -10.30 18.01
N ALA A 210 -2.75 -9.30 17.33
CA ALA A 210 -3.56 -9.49 16.13
C ALA A 210 -2.74 -9.80 14.87
N GLY A 211 -1.41 -9.79 14.93
CA GLY A 211 -0.54 -10.09 13.80
C GLY A 211 -0.81 -9.18 12.60
N VAL A 212 -1.02 -9.79 11.43
CA VAL A 212 -1.32 -9.11 10.16
C VAL A 212 -2.83 -9.00 9.92
N ALA A 213 -3.64 -8.85 10.97
CA ALA A 213 -5.08 -8.67 10.84
C ALA A 213 -5.43 -7.29 10.25
N PRO A 214 -6.56 -7.14 9.53
CA PRO A 214 -6.97 -5.84 8.98
C PRO A 214 -7.17 -4.79 10.08
N GLY A 215 -6.61 -3.59 9.88
CA GLY A 215 -6.59 -2.50 10.85
C GLY A 215 -5.51 -2.62 11.93
N ALA A 216 -4.78 -3.73 12.01
CA ALA A 216 -3.71 -3.88 12.98
C ALA A 216 -2.55 -2.91 12.68
N PRO A 217 -1.98 -2.25 13.69
CA PRO A 217 -0.78 -1.46 13.52
C PRO A 217 0.47 -2.34 13.58
N GLY A 218 1.56 -1.86 12.96
CA GLY A 218 2.89 -2.45 13.05
C GLY A 218 3.94 -1.38 13.30
N VAL A 219 4.96 -1.71 14.10
CA VAL A 219 6.14 -0.87 14.31
C VAL A 219 7.32 -1.51 13.59
N ILE A 220 8.04 -0.72 12.81
CA ILE A 220 9.23 -1.15 12.09
C ILE A 220 10.45 -0.54 12.77
N THR A 221 11.46 -1.37 13.05
CA THR A 221 12.80 -0.91 13.40
C THR A 221 13.80 -1.35 12.34
N LEU A 222 14.43 -0.41 11.65
CA LEU A 222 15.45 -0.67 10.63
C LEU A 222 16.81 -0.21 11.12
N THR A 223 17.85 -1.01 10.89
CA THR A 223 19.22 -0.54 11.09
C THR A 223 19.64 0.25 9.86
N VAL A 224 19.88 1.55 10.03
CA VAL A 224 20.38 2.42 8.96
C VAL A 224 21.80 2.89 9.27
N PRO A 225 22.67 3.09 8.26
CA PRO A 225 24.00 3.63 8.48
C PRO A 225 23.98 4.97 9.25
N PRO A 226 24.90 5.21 10.20
CA PRO A 226 26.03 4.38 10.62
C PRO A 226 25.73 3.42 11.81
N GLY A 227 24.54 2.81 11.86
CA GLY A 227 24.10 1.91 12.95
C GLY A 227 22.97 2.47 13.81
N MET A 228 22.32 3.55 13.36
CA MET A 228 21.14 4.11 14.01
C MET A 228 19.93 3.19 13.80
N GLN A 229 19.13 2.98 14.85
CA GLN A 229 17.82 2.33 14.70
C GLN A 229 16.80 3.37 14.23
N LEU A 230 16.32 3.23 13.00
CA LEU A 230 15.19 3.98 12.49
C LEU A 230 13.89 3.33 12.96
N ILE A 231 13.02 4.10 13.62
CA ILE A 231 11.73 3.65 14.11
C ILE A 231 10.62 4.28 13.27
N THR A 232 9.73 3.47 12.72
CA THR A 232 8.57 3.91 11.95
C THR A 232 7.43 2.90 12.03
N GLY A 233 6.35 3.05 11.28
CA GLY A 233 5.19 2.16 11.38
C GLY A 233 4.33 2.06 10.13
N ILE A 234 3.43 1.08 10.19
CA ILE A 234 2.43 0.79 9.16
C ILE A 234 1.07 0.53 9.84
N GLN A 235 0.01 0.50 9.04
CA GLN A 235 -1.24 -0.19 9.37
C GLN A 235 -1.60 -1.17 8.25
N VAL A 236 -2.25 -2.27 8.62
CA VAL A 236 -2.74 -3.26 7.68
C VAL A 236 -4.06 -2.77 7.08
N ALA A 237 -4.06 -2.42 5.79
CA ALA A 237 -5.28 -2.02 5.07
C ALA A 237 -6.12 -3.22 4.66
N TYR A 238 -5.45 -4.31 4.25
CA TYR A 238 -6.09 -5.53 3.81
C TYR A 238 -5.27 -6.76 4.22
N SER A 239 -5.94 -7.87 4.50
CA SER A 239 -5.34 -9.18 4.75
C SER A 239 -6.34 -10.28 4.42
N GLY A 240 -6.15 -10.94 3.28
CA GLY A 240 -7.07 -11.95 2.76
C GLY A 240 -6.34 -13.05 1.99
N PRO A 241 -7.07 -13.95 1.29
CA PRO A 241 -6.51 -15.19 0.78
C PRO A 241 -5.30 -15.01 -0.16
N ASP A 242 -5.37 -14.08 -1.11
CA ASP A 242 -4.37 -13.90 -2.17
C ASP A 242 -3.34 -12.80 -1.89
N SER A 243 -3.60 -11.94 -0.89
CA SER A 243 -2.79 -10.76 -0.63
C SER A 243 -3.00 -10.16 0.76
N PHE A 244 -2.05 -9.35 1.19
CA PHE A 244 -2.20 -8.41 2.30
C PHE A 244 -1.51 -7.09 1.95
N VAL A 245 -2.01 -5.98 2.50
CA VAL A 245 -1.62 -4.62 2.10
C VAL A 245 -1.26 -3.79 3.32
N PHE A 246 -0.10 -3.16 3.27
CA PHE A 246 0.35 -2.21 4.28
C PHE A 246 0.28 -0.78 3.77
N LEU A 247 -0.16 0.11 4.66
CA LEU A 247 -0.07 1.55 4.49
C LEU A 247 0.96 2.09 5.48
N PRO A 248 2.02 2.77 5.01
CA PRO A 248 2.91 3.54 5.88
C PRO A 248 2.17 4.55 6.73
N VAL A 249 2.71 4.90 7.90
CA VAL A 249 2.20 6.00 8.72
C VAL A 249 2.96 7.30 8.43
N ARG A 250 2.37 8.45 8.76
CA ARG A 250 3.04 9.75 8.59
C ARG A 250 4.40 9.76 9.29
N GLY A 251 5.42 10.26 8.58
CA GLY A 251 6.81 10.30 9.05
C GLY A 251 7.65 9.09 8.64
N HIS A 252 7.02 7.98 8.20
CA HIS A 252 7.69 6.89 7.49
C HIS A 252 8.44 7.41 6.27
N MET A 253 9.53 6.75 5.84
CA MET A 253 10.33 7.23 4.69
C MET A 253 9.54 7.29 3.38
N PHE A 254 8.38 6.63 3.36
CA PHE A 254 7.48 6.54 2.23
C PHE A 254 6.06 6.89 2.64
N CYS A 255 5.35 7.48 1.70
CA CYS A 255 3.90 7.51 1.65
C CYS A 255 3.46 6.70 0.42
N GLY A 256 2.43 5.87 0.57
CA GLY A 256 2.10 4.88 -0.45
C GLY A 256 1.32 3.68 0.05
N LEU A 257 1.48 2.57 -0.66
CA LEU A 257 0.98 1.26 -0.26
C LEU A 257 1.95 0.16 -0.72
N ILE A 258 1.96 -0.94 0.01
CA ILE A 258 2.73 -2.13 -0.32
C ILE A 258 1.80 -3.33 -0.31
N VAL A 259 1.67 -4.01 -1.45
CA VAL A 259 0.90 -5.24 -1.61
C VAL A 259 1.86 -6.42 -1.57
N PHE A 260 1.61 -7.35 -0.67
CA PHE A 260 2.26 -8.65 -0.63
C PHE A 260 1.25 -9.68 -1.11
N GLY A 261 1.64 -10.56 -2.02
CA GLY A 261 0.70 -11.53 -2.55
C GLY A 261 1.39 -12.64 -3.33
N ALA A 262 0.57 -13.58 -3.79
CA ALA A 262 1.00 -14.60 -4.73
C ALA A 262 -0.05 -14.78 -5.81
N LEU A 263 0.38 -15.27 -6.96
CA LEU A 263 -0.51 -15.57 -8.09
C LEU A 263 0.10 -16.64 -8.99
N MET A 264 -0.75 -17.21 -9.84
CA MET A 264 -0.28 -17.98 -11.00
C MET A 264 0.14 -16.99 -12.10
N ALA A 265 1.43 -16.99 -12.45
CA ALA A 265 1.99 -16.11 -13.47
C ALA A 265 2.81 -16.93 -14.48
N GLY A 266 2.43 -16.84 -15.76
CA GLY A 266 3.07 -17.65 -16.81
C GLY A 266 2.79 -19.14 -16.61
N ASP A 267 3.85 -19.92 -16.44
CA ASP A 267 3.83 -21.38 -16.27
C ASP A 267 3.93 -21.83 -14.80
N GLY A 268 3.94 -20.92 -13.83
CA GLY A 268 4.16 -21.27 -12.44
C GLY A 268 3.59 -20.32 -11.40
N LEU A 269 3.81 -20.68 -10.15
CA LEU A 269 3.45 -19.89 -8.98
C LEU A 269 4.50 -18.81 -8.75
N GLU A 270 4.07 -17.58 -8.49
CA GLU A 270 4.95 -16.45 -8.17
C GLU A 270 4.49 -15.73 -6.91
N ALA A 271 5.41 -15.48 -5.98
CA ALA A 271 5.22 -14.55 -4.88
C ALA A 271 5.70 -13.15 -5.28
N GLN A 272 4.96 -12.11 -4.89
CA GLN A 272 5.26 -10.73 -5.23
C GLN A 272 5.21 -9.78 -4.03
N VAL A 273 6.11 -8.81 -4.05
CA VAL A 273 5.97 -7.54 -3.33
C VAL A 273 5.75 -6.45 -4.37
N GLN A 274 4.61 -5.76 -4.32
CA GLN A 274 4.32 -4.64 -5.19
C GLN A 274 4.28 -3.36 -4.36
N VAL A 275 5.12 -2.40 -4.71
CA VAL A 275 5.32 -1.16 -3.97
C VAL A 275 4.89 0.00 -4.85
N LEU A 276 3.96 0.82 -4.36
CA LEU A 276 3.64 2.11 -4.95
C LEU A 276 3.89 3.20 -3.90
N VAL A 277 5.05 3.86 -4.00
CA VAL A 277 5.53 4.78 -2.96
C VAL A 277 6.21 6.01 -3.52
N ARG A 278 6.07 7.12 -2.80
CA ARG A 278 6.92 8.30 -2.93
C ARG A 278 7.57 8.60 -1.58
N ALA A 279 8.73 9.25 -1.60
CA ALA A 279 9.37 9.68 -0.36
C ALA A 279 8.46 10.68 0.40
N SER A 280 8.35 10.57 1.72
CA SER A 280 7.40 11.38 2.49
C SER A 280 7.75 12.86 2.55
N ASP A 281 9.04 13.20 2.55
CA ASP A 281 9.54 14.56 2.71
C ASP A 281 10.88 14.78 1.97
N PRO A 282 11.37 16.04 1.85
CA PRO A 282 12.59 16.34 1.10
C PRO A 282 13.89 15.69 1.63
N LEU A 283 13.99 15.45 2.94
CA LEU A 283 15.16 14.77 3.52
C LEU A 283 15.13 13.29 3.15
N TRP A 284 13.95 12.65 3.23
CA TRP A 284 13.80 11.28 2.77
C TRP A 284 14.03 11.14 1.28
N GLU A 285 13.48 12.02 0.43
CA GLU A 285 13.73 11.98 -1.02
C GLU A 285 15.24 12.02 -1.32
N THR A 286 15.98 12.90 -0.63
CA THR A 286 17.43 13.00 -0.78
C THR A 286 18.13 11.71 -0.36
N ALA A 287 17.80 11.17 0.82
CA ALA A 287 18.38 9.92 1.32
C ALA A 287 18.06 8.72 0.41
N MET A 288 16.84 8.68 -0.14
CA MET A 288 16.39 7.63 -1.04
C MET A 288 17.18 7.64 -2.35
N ILE A 289 17.40 8.83 -2.94
CA ILE A 289 18.22 9.00 -4.15
C ILE A 289 19.68 8.63 -3.90
N LEU A 290 20.23 8.96 -2.73
CA LEU A 290 21.63 8.69 -2.37
C LEU A 290 21.93 7.21 -2.02
N GLY A 291 20.94 6.33 -2.09
CA GLY A 291 21.14 4.89 -1.90
C GLY A 291 20.06 4.20 -1.08
N GLY A 292 19.12 4.93 -0.50
CA GLY A 292 17.98 4.33 0.21
C GLY A 292 17.16 3.40 -0.70
N PHE A 293 16.98 3.73 -1.99
CA PHE A 293 16.21 2.88 -2.90
C PHE A 293 16.92 1.54 -3.17
N SER A 294 18.25 1.55 -3.32
CA SER A 294 19.01 0.31 -3.50
C SER A 294 18.97 -0.57 -2.23
N GLN A 295 18.99 0.05 -1.05
CA GLN A 295 18.85 -0.68 0.22
C GLN A 295 17.46 -1.29 0.39
N GLU A 296 16.42 -0.57 -0.03
CA GLU A 296 15.06 -1.09 -0.09
C GLU A 296 14.98 -2.30 -1.04
N ASP A 297 15.50 -2.17 -2.27
CA ASP A 297 15.48 -3.25 -3.27
C ASP A 297 16.14 -4.52 -2.72
N GLN A 298 17.29 -4.37 -2.07
CA GLN A 298 18.02 -5.48 -1.43
C GLN A 298 17.22 -6.13 -0.30
N SER A 299 16.49 -5.32 0.48
CA SER A 299 15.64 -5.84 1.56
C SER A 299 14.51 -6.71 1.00
N TRP A 300 13.84 -6.27 -0.07
CA TRP A 300 12.78 -7.07 -0.70
C TRP A 300 13.30 -8.32 -1.41
N PHE A 301 14.46 -8.25 -2.05
CA PHE A 301 15.12 -9.46 -2.57
C PHE A 301 15.46 -10.45 -1.46
N HIS A 302 15.92 -9.97 -0.31
CA HIS A 302 16.18 -10.82 0.84
C HIS A 302 14.88 -11.49 1.34
N THR A 303 13.83 -10.70 1.58
CA THR A 303 12.53 -11.22 2.05
C THR A 303 11.97 -12.30 1.13
N LEU A 304 11.91 -12.04 -0.18
CA LEU A 304 11.41 -13.01 -1.14
C LEU A 304 12.30 -14.26 -1.23
N SER A 305 13.62 -14.11 -1.07
CA SER A 305 14.53 -15.26 -1.03
C SER A 305 14.33 -16.11 0.22
N GLN A 306 14.09 -15.51 1.39
CA GLN A 306 13.81 -16.24 2.62
C GLN A 306 12.46 -16.95 2.56
N LEU A 307 11.42 -16.29 2.05
CA LEU A 307 10.12 -16.92 1.81
C LEU A 307 10.26 -18.15 0.90
N ALA A 308 10.95 -18.01 -0.23
CA ALA A 308 11.18 -19.13 -1.14
C ALA A 308 11.90 -20.30 -0.44
N ARG A 309 12.95 -20.02 0.34
CA ARG A 309 13.69 -21.02 1.12
C ARG A 309 12.82 -21.71 2.16
N HIS A 310 11.97 -20.95 2.84
CA HIS A 310 11.03 -21.45 3.82
C HIS A 310 10.03 -22.44 3.19
N LEU A 311 9.57 -22.14 1.98
CA LEU A 311 8.70 -23.00 1.17
C LEU A 311 9.45 -24.19 0.53
N GLY A 312 10.75 -24.35 0.79
CA GLY A 312 11.55 -25.48 0.29
C GLY A 312 12.09 -25.31 -1.13
N THR A 313 12.13 -24.09 -1.66
CA THR A 313 12.71 -23.80 -2.99
C THR A 313 13.77 -22.70 -2.92
N ALA A 314 14.51 -22.52 -4.01
CA ALA A 314 15.50 -21.46 -4.13
C ALA A 314 15.28 -20.73 -5.45
N THR A 315 15.19 -19.40 -5.38
CA THR A 315 14.95 -18.55 -6.54
C THR A 315 15.69 -17.25 -6.37
N LYS A 316 16.03 -16.61 -7.49
CA LYS A 316 16.58 -15.26 -7.49
C LYS A 316 15.43 -14.29 -7.81
N PRO A 317 15.02 -13.44 -6.87
CA PRO A 317 13.97 -12.48 -7.14
C PRO A 317 14.34 -11.50 -8.25
N ARG A 318 13.33 -11.02 -8.98
CA ARG A 318 13.42 -10.04 -10.06
C ARG A 318 12.70 -8.75 -9.69
N LEU A 319 13.12 -7.63 -10.27
CA LEU A 319 12.50 -6.32 -10.09
C LEU A 319 12.09 -5.73 -11.44
N CYS A 320 10.83 -5.30 -11.54
CA CYS A 320 10.34 -4.39 -12.56
C CYS A 320 10.01 -3.05 -11.88
N ALA A 321 10.70 -1.98 -12.25
CA ALA A 321 10.49 -0.64 -11.67
C ALA A 321 10.08 0.37 -12.75
N SER A 322 9.16 1.25 -12.40
CA SER A 322 8.72 2.37 -13.23
C SER A 322 8.41 3.59 -12.37
N VAL A 323 8.55 4.78 -12.94
CA VAL A 323 8.11 6.02 -12.30
C VAL A 323 6.74 6.38 -12.83
N VAL A 324 5.76 6.45 -11.92
CA VAL A 324 4.37 6.79 -12.24
C VAL A 324 4.20 8.30 -12.33
N ASP A 325 4.82 9.02 -11.39
CA ASP A 325 4.84 10.48 -11.34
C ASP A 325 6.27 10.98 -11.06
N GLU A 326 6.75 11.86 -11.94
CA GLU A 326 8.10 12.42 -11.85
C GLU A 326 8.15 13.73 -11.05
N GLN A 327 6.99 14.28 -10.72
CA GLN A 327 6.89 15.54 -10.01
C GLN A 327 7.12 15.33 -8.51
N ARG A 328 7.64 16.39 -7.87
CA ARG A 328 7.73 16.47 -6.42
C ARG A 328 6.61 17.36 -5.90
N ALA A 329 5.83 16.87 -4.95
CA ALA A 329 4.72 17.60 -4.36
C ALA A 329 5.23 18.58 -3.30
N TRP A 330 5.61 19.78 -3.73
CA TRP A 330 6.18 20.81 -2.82
C TRP A 330 5.21 21.24 -1.70
N SER A 331 3.91 21.12 -1.92
CA SER A 331 2.88 21.29 -0.88
C SER A 331 3.12 20.36 0.33
N GLU A 332 3.74 19.19 0.11
CA GLU A 332 4.01 18.18 1.13
C GLU A 332 5.37 18.37 1.83
N SER A 333 6.14 19.41 1.48
CA SER A 333 7.49 19.64 2.04
C SER A 333 7.49 19.85 3.57
N GLY A 334 6.39 20.37 4.12
CA GLY A 334 6.19 20.53 5.56
C GLY A 334 6.21 19.21 6.34
N GLY A 335 6.04 18.07 5.66
CA GLY A 335 6.13 16.74 6.25
C GLY A 335 7.47 16.44 6.94
N VAL A 336 8.52 17.20 6.63
CA VAL A 336 9.85 17.09 7.26
C VAL A 336 9.82 17.19 8.79
N ILE A 337 8.83 17.88 9.37
CA ILE A 337 8.68 17.97 10.83
C ILE A 337 8.35 16.62 11.48
N PHE A 338 7.85 15.66 10.70
CA PHE A 338 7.52 14.30 11.15
C PHE A 338 8.62 13.29 10.76
N ASN A 339 9.77 13.74 10.24
CA ASN A 339 10.80 12.85 9.69
C ASN A 339 11.28 11.82 10.74
N SER A 340 11.01 10.55 10.48
CA SER A 340 11.31 9.47 11.42
C SER A 340 12.79 9.27 11.71
N ALA A 341 13.71 9.57 10.79
CA ALA A 341 15.15 9.46 11.05
C ALA A 341 15.61 10.51 12.06
N VAL A 342 15.19 11.77 11.90
CA VAL A 342 15.52 12.87 12.82
C VAL A 342 15.04 12.53 14.23
N TRP A 343 13.77 12.17 14.38
CA TRP A 343 13.20 11.86 15.69
C TRP A 343 13.75 10.57 16.30
N SER A 344 14.06 9.55 15.50
CA SER A 344 14.74 8.34 15.99
C SER A 344 16.14 8.64 16.52
N GLY A 345 16.89 9.50 15.82
CA GLY A 345 18.23 9.92 16.24
C GLY A 345 18.19 10.70 17.55
N LEU A 346 17.29 11.68 17.66
CA LEU A 346 17.09 12.47 18.89
C LEU A 346 16.66 11.57 20.07
N TYR A 347 15.75 10.64 19.83
CA TYR A 347 15.29 9.68 20.84
C TYR A 347 16.44 8.84 21.41
N GLN A 348 17.29 8.31 20.54
CA GLN A 348 18.45 7.49 20.95
C GLN A 348 19.51 8.32 21.67
N ALA A 349 19.83 9.54 21.18
CA ALA A 349 20.76 10.44 21.84
C ALA A 349 20.29 10.81 23.26
N ALA A 350 19.00 11.10 23.45
CA ALA A 350 18.42 11.38 24.76
C ALA A 350 18.44 10.14 25.69
N GLY A 351 18.34 8.93 25.15
CA GLY A 351 18.47 7.68 25.92
C GLY A 351 19.89 7.48 26.46
N LEU A 352 20.91 7.73 25.65
CA LEU A 352 22.32 7.64 26.05
C LEU A 352 22.65 8.63 27.19
N LEU A 353 22.16 9.87 27.09
CA LEU A 353 22.34 10.89 28.13
C LEU A 353 21.68 10.50 29.46
N ARG A 354 20.49 9.90 29.43
CA ARG A 354 19.81 9.38 30.64
C ARG A 354 20.58 8.23 31.28
N GLY A 355 21.12 7.32 30.47
CA GLY A 355 21.94 6.21 30.96
C GLY A 355 23.25 6.65 31.63
N LEU A 356 23.82 7.78 31.19
CA LEU A 356 25.02 8.38 31.80
C LEU A 356 24.69 9.17 33.09
N GLY A 357 23.52 9.82 33.15
CA GLY A 357 23.08 10.60 34.31
C GLY A 357 22.59 9.77 35.51
N GLY A 358 22.07 8.55 35.28
CA GLY A 358 21.62 7.63 36.33
C GLY A 358 22.72 6.77 36.97
N ARG A 359 23.99 6.98 36.59
CA ARG A 359 25.18 6.30 37.15
C ARG A 359 26.00 7.19 38.11
N ARG A 360 25.41 8.26 38.64
CA ARG A 360 26.00 9.12 39.66
C ARG A 360 25.32 8.97 41.01
#